data_AF-A0A0C2MTS2-F1
#
_entry.id   AF-A0A0C2MTS2-F1
#
_cell.length_a   1.000
_cell.length_b   1.000
_cell.length_c   1.000
_cell.angle_alpha   90.00
_cell.angle_beta   90.00
_cell.angle_gamma   90.00
#
_symmetry.space_group_name_H-M   'P 1'
#
loop_
_entity.id
_entity.type
_entity.pdbx_description
1 polymer ?
#
loop_
_entity_poly.entity_id
_entity_poly.type
_entity_poly.pdbx_seq_one_letter_code
_entity_poly.pdbx_strand_id
1 'polypeptide(L)'
;MDCLYWVKRDSYLPIGSHGLKAVTKAKLRYNPVEVDPEEICKMAHDLPQTLSNYAISDAVATYYLYTSYVHPFIYALCTIIPMKPDEVLRKGSGTLCESLLMTKAFIAEIIFPNKQKLEAQKFTKAGNLLENETYVGGHVEAIESGIFRADLKYRFKIDEKTVDKLLRDFEKALVYTLKAEHKKELVEVTNYPELNGFVRNSLEQFKENVYKSEYPVIYHLDVAAMYPNIMLTNKLQVKRTKTQPPSIVDESVCASCDFNLPFKKCQRQMKWIWRGDFCNC
;
A
#
# COMPACT_ATOMS: atom_id res chain seq x y z
N MET A 1 -12.52 10.94 22.48
CA MET A 1 -11.98 10.21 21.32
C MET A 1 -11.03 9.15 21.84
N ASP A 2 -11.37 7.88 21.69
CA ASP A 2 -10.52 6.78 22.15
C ASP A 2 -9.34 6.59 21.18
N CYS A 3 -8.14 6.94 21.62
CA CYS A 3 -6.93 6.88 20.81
C CYS A 3 -6.56 5.45 20.39
N LEU A 4 -7.03 4.42 21.09
CA LEU A 4 -6.72 3.04 20.78
C LEU A 4 -7.27 2.61 19.42
N TYR A 5 -8.42 3.13 19.01
CA TYR A 5 -8.97 2.86 17.66
C TYR A 5 -8.05 3.39 16.57
N TRP A 6 -7.51 4.59 16.74
CA TRP A 6 -6.52 5.15 15.83
C TRP A 6 -5.21 4.34 15.86
N VAL A 7 -4.75 3.92 17.04
CA VAL A 7 -3.55 3.08 17.18
C VAL A 7 -3.71 1.79 16.37
N LYS A 8 -4.83 1.09 16.52
CA LYS A 8 -5.07 -0.18 15.84
C LYS A 8 -5.22 -0.03 14.33
N ARG A 9 -5.88 1.03 13.86
CA ARG A 9 -6.26 1.19 12.45
C ARG A 9 -5.24 1.97 11.62
N ASP A 10 -4.72 3.07 12.17
CA ASP A 10 -4.06 4.12 11.37
C ASP A 10 -2.60 4.39 11.81
N SER A 11 -2.12 3.80 12.91
CA SER A 11 -0.76 4.10 13.40
C SER A 11 0.37 3.40 12.65
N TYR A 12 0.05 2.35 11.87
CA TYR A 12 1.00 1.44 11.23
C TYR A 12 1.96 0.73 12.20
N LEU A 13 1.63 0.68 13.50
CA LEU A 13 2.40 -0.08 14.48
C LEU A 13 2.03 -1.57 14.44
N PRO A 14 3.01 -2.47 14.66
CA PRO A 14 2.72 -3.89 14.78
C PRO A 14 1.84 -4.14 16.01
N ILE A 15 1.05 -5.22 15.98
CA ILE A 15 0.06 -5.55 17.03
C ILE A 15 0.71 -5.60 18.43
N GLY A 16 1.92 -6.16 18.53
CA GLY A 16 2.68 -6.23 19.79
C GLY A 16 3.12 -4.86 20.35
N SER A 17 2.95 -3.77 19.60
CA SER A 17 3.33 -2.41 19.99
C SER A 17 2.12 -1.47 20.11
N HIS A 18 0.91 -2.01 20.26
CA HIS A 18 -0.32 -1.21 20.44
C HIS A 18 -0.52 -0.72 21.88
N GLY A 19 0.29 -1.16 22.84
CA GLY A 19 0.27 -0.67 24.22
C GLY A 19 0.72 0.80 24.32
N LEU A 20 0.13 1.56 25.24
CA LEU A 20 0.38 3.00 25.40
C LEU A 20 1.88 3.33 25.48
N LYS A 21 2.66 2.56 26.24
CA LYS A 21 4.11 2.75 26.35
C LYS A 21 4.82 2.66 25.00
N ALA A 22 4.58 1.60 24.24
CA ALA A 22 5.21 1.38 22.95
C ALA A 22 4.79 2.47 21.94
N VAL A 23 3.51 2.85 21.97
CA VAL A 23 2.96 3.94 21.15
C VAL A 23 3.63 5.27 21.50
N THR A 24 3.77 5.61 22.78
CA THR A 24 4.42 6.83 23.26
C THR A 24 5.89 6.87 22.82
N LYS A 25 6.62 5.76 22.97
CA LYS A 25 8.01 5.68 22.51
C LYS A 25 8.12 5.87 20.99
N ALA A 26 7.25 5.23 20.22
CA ALA A 26 7.30 5.26 18.76
C ALA A 26 6.81 6.60 18.16
N LYS A 27 5.75 7.20 18.75
CA LYS A 27 5.10 8.40 18.21
C LYS A 27 5.55 9.68 18.91
N LEU A 28 5.61 9.69 20.25
CA LEU A 28 5.98 10.87 21.03
C LEU A 28 7.48 10.96 21.35
N ARG A 29 8.26 9.91 21.03
CA ARG A 29 9.74 9.89 21.09
C ARG A 29 10.35 10.11 22.49
N TYR A 30 9.64 9.69 23.53
CA TYR A 30 10.18 9.60 24.89
C TYR A 30 9.76 8.30 25.57
N ASN A 31 10.47 7.92 26.64
CA ASN A 31 10.13 6.75 27.44
C ASN A 31 9.21 7.20 28.60
N PRO A 32 7.93 6.80 28.63
CA PRO A 32 7.05 7.12 29.75
C PRO A 32 7.46 6.31 30.99
N VAL A 33 6.99 6.77 32.16
CA VAL A 33 7.13 6.04 33.43
C VAL A 33 6.42 4.70 33.30
N GLU A 34 7.04 3.64 33.81
CA GLU A 34 6.48 2.29 33.79
C GLU A 34 6.40 1.75 35.21
N VAL A 35 5.29 1.07 35.50
CA VAL A 35 5.02 0.38 36.76
C VAL A 35 4.39 -0.96 36.41
N ASP A 36 4.87 -2.02 37.03
CA ASP A 36 4.27 -3.34 36.85
C ASP A 36 2.85 -3.35 37.43
N PRO A 37 1.83 -3.82 36.68
CA PRO A 37 0.44 -3.78 37.15
C PRO A 37 0.20 -4.47 38.50
N GLU A 38 1.01 -5.49 38.82
CA GLU A 38 0.94 -6.23 40.08
C GLU A 38 1.42 -5.40 41.28
N GLU A 39 2.29 -4.41 41.06
CA GLU A 39 2.82 -3.56 42.12
C GLU A 39 1.91 -2.37 42.45
N ILE A 40 0.99 -2.00 41.54
CA ILE A 40 0.15 -0.79 41.66
C ILE A 40 -0.58 -0.73 43.01
N CYS A 41 -1.22 -1.82 43.43
CA CYS A 41 -1.98 -1.86 44.68
C CYS A 41 -1.09 -1.65 45.91
N LYS A 42 0.11 -2.23 45.91
CA LYS A 42 1.07 -2.08 47.00
C LYS A 42 1.65 -0.65 47.02
N MET A 43 2.02 -0.14 45.85
CA MET A 43 2.55 1.23 45.69
C MET A 43 1.53 2.30 46.11
N ALA A 44 0.23 2.04 45.99
CA ALA A 44 -0.79 2.97 46.46
C ALA A 44 -0.68 3.28 47.96
N HIS A 45 -0.27 2.30 48.77
CA HIS A 45 -0.02 2.48 50.20
C HIS A 45 1.43 2.93 50.47
N ASP A 46 2.40 2.23 49.88
CA ASP A 46 3.81 2.37 50.27
C ASP A 46 4.50 3.57 49.57
N LEU A 47 4.13 3.88 48.32
CA LEU A 47 4.80 4.85 47.44
C LEU A 47 3.80 5.68 46.60
N PRO A 48 2.85 6.40 47.23
CA PRO A 48 1.76 7.08 46.52
C PRO A 48 2.25 8.17 45.55
N GLN A 49 3.39 8.83 45.85
CA GLN A 49 3.97 9.84 44.96
C GLN A 49 4.46 9.24 43.65
N THR A 50 5.11 8.07 43.68
CA THR A 50 5.59 7.38 42.48
C THR A 50 4.43 6.91 41.63
N LEU A 51 3.38 6.34 42.26
CA LEU A 51 2.17 5.93 41.55
C LEU A 51 1.45 7.13 40.92
N SER A 52 1.43 8.28 41.60
CA SER A 52 0.86 9.52 41.06
C SER A 52 1.63 10.02 39.84
N ASN A 53 2.97 9.95 39.86
CA ASN A 53 3.80 10.30 38.71
C ASN A 53 3.52 9.39 37.50
N TYR A 54 3.32 8.08 37.73
CA TYR A 54 2.92 7.13 36.69
C TYR A 54 1.55 7.49 36.10
N ALA A 55 0.55 7.77 36.93
CA ALA A 55 -0.79 8.15 36.47
C ALA A 55 -0.77 9.45 35.64
N ILE A 56 0.02 10.45 36.05
CA ILE A 56 0.19 11.69 35.29
C ILE A 56 0.93 11.43 33.98
N SER A 57 1.95 10.58 33.97
CA SER A 57 2.69 10.18 32.76
C SER A 57 1.73 9.61 31.70
N ASP A 58 0.82 8.71 32.08
CA ASP A 58 -0.17 8.14 31.16
C ASP A 58 -1.17 9.18 30.64
N ALA A 59 -1.62 10.10 31.50
CA ALA A 59 -2.53 11.18 31.09
C ALA A 59 -1.84 12.14 30.10
N VAL A 60 -0.60 12.52 30.37
CA VAL A 60 0.22 13.39 29.51
C VAL A 60 0.49 12.71 28.16
N ALA A 61 0.88 11.43 28.18
CA ALA A 61 1.06 10.63 26.97
C ALA A 61 -0.22 10.58 26.12
N THR A 62 -1.36 10.31 26.76
CA THR A 62 -2.65 10.22 26.07
C THR A 62 -3.08 11.56 25.49
N TYR A 63 -2.92 12.65 26.25
CA TYR A 63 -3.27 13.99 25.79
C TYR A 63 -2.44 14.39 24.56
N TYR A 64 -1.12 14.24 24.61
CA TYR A 64 -0.26 14.62 23.49
C TYR A 64 -0.40 13.68 22.29
N LEU A 65 -0.62 12.38 22.51
CA LEU A 65 -0.95 11.46 21.42
C LEU A 65 -2.23 11.91 20.71
N TYR A 66 -3.26 12.30 21.48
CA TYR A 66 -4.49 12.83 20.91
C TYR A 66 -4.26 14.12 20.14
N THR A 67 -3.66 15.14 20.75
CA THR A 67 -3.54 16.48 20.14
C THR A 67 -2.63 16.48 18.92
N SER A 68 -1.54 15.69 18.94
CA SER A 68 -0.54 15.72 17.87
C SER A 68 -0.87 14.79 16.70
N TYR A 69 -1.52 13.65 16.95
CA TYR A 69 -1.79 12.65 15.91
C TYR A 69 -3.28 12.49 15.62
N VAL A 70 -4.09 12.18 16.63
CA VAL A 70 -5.49 11.77 16.42
C VAL A 70 -6.37 12.96 16.01
N HIS A 71 -6.24 14.09 16.72
CA HIS A 71 -7.07 15.28 16.50
C HIS A 71 -6.94 15.82 15.06
N PRO A 72 -5.76 16.23 14.57
CA PRO A 72 -5.65 16.78 13.21
C PRO A 72 -6.08 15.75 12.15
N PHE A 73 -5.75 14.47 12.34
CA PHE A 73 -6.07 13.42 11.37
C PHE A 73 -7.58 13.18 11.25
N ILE A 74 -8.28 12.93 12.37
CA ILE A 74 -9.71 12.61 12.34
C ILE A 74 -10.53 13.81 11.87
N TYR A 75 -10.21 15.02 12.34
CA TYR A 75 -10.94 16.21 11.91
C TYR A 75 -10.66 16.57 10.44
N ALA A 76 -9.44 16.37 9.94
CA ALA A 76 -9.16 16.50 8.52
C ALA A 76 -9.97 15.48 7.69
N LEU A 77 -10.07 14.23 8.13
CA LEU A 77 -10.90 13.22 7.45
C LEU A 77 -12.39 13.59 7.45
N CYS A 78 -12.90 14.18 8.52
CA CYS A 78 -14.29 14.67 8.59
C CYS A 78 -14.61 15.80 7.61
N THR A 79 -13.61 16.47 7.02
CA THR A 79 -13.85 17.48 5.97
C THR A 79 -14.31 16.87 4.64
N ILE A 80 -13.98 15.59 4.41
CA ILE A 80 -14.28 14.87 3.16
C ILE A 80 -15.24 13.70 3.36
N ILE A 81 -15.23 13.06 4.53
CA ILE A 81 -16.11 11.94 4.85
C ILE A 81 -17.37 12.50 5.55
N PRO A 82 -18.58 12.26 5.02
CA PRO A 82 -19.83 12.76 5.60
C PRO A 82 -20.27 11.92 6.80
N MET A 83 -19.44 11.86 7.84
CA MET A 83 -19.68 11.12 9.09
C MET A 83 -19.21 11.91 10.29
N LYS A 84 -19.77 11.62 11.47
CA LYS A 84 -19.34 12.28 12.71
C LYS A 84 -17.92 11.83 13.09
N PRO A 85 -17.13 12.67 13.78
CA PRO A 85 -15.76 12.32 14.18
C PRO A 85 -15.62 10.99 14.93
N ASP A 86 -16.59 10.64 15.79
CA ASP A 86 -16.57 9.37 16.52
C ASP A 86 -16.76 8.16 15.57
N GLU A 87 -17.58 8.29 14.53
CA GLU A 87 -17.75 7.26 13.51
C GLU A 87 -16.51 7.13 12.62
N VAL A 88 -15.92 8.27 12.22
CA VAL A 88 -14.68 8.29 11.43
C VAL A 88 -13.53 7.64 12.19
N LEU A 89 -13.49 7.75 13.51
CA LEU A 89 -12.48 7.09 14.34
C LEU A 89 -12.73 5.58 14.49
N ARG A 90 -13.99 5.15 14.66
CA ARG A 90 -14.32 3.76 15.04
C ARG A 90 -14.59 2.83 13.88
N LYS A 91 -15.15 3.32 12.77
CA LYS A 91 -15.54 2.44 11.64
C LYS A 91 -14.31 1.95 10.87
N GLY A 92 -14.42 0.77 10.25
CA GLY A 92 -13.35 0.25 9.41
C GLY A 92 -13.08 1.15 8.20
N SER A 93 -11.84 1.18 7.72
CA SER A 93 -11.43 1.95 6.54
C SER A 93 -12.28 1.62 5.30
N GLY A 94 -12.72 0.36 5.14
CA GLY A 94 -13.64 -0.04 4.08
C GLY A 94 -14.98 0.72 4.12
N THR A 95 -15.55 0.96 5.30
CA THR A 95 -16.78 1.75 5.45
C THR A 95 -16.56 3.24 5.17
N LEU A 96 -15.37 3.75 5.50
CA LEU A 96 -14.99 5.13 5.14
C LEU A 96 -14.90 5.28 3.61
N CYS A 97 -14.30 4.31 2.94
CA CYS A 97 -14.26 4.26 1.47
C CYS A 97 -15.67 4.13 0.86
N GLU A 98 -16.54 3.27 1.42
CA GLU A 98 -17.95 3.15 1.00
C GLU A 98 -18.65 4.51 1.04
N SER A 99 -18.49 5.26 2.14
CA SER A 99 -19.07 6.60 2.29
C SER A 99 -18.58 7.58 1.22
N LEU A 100 -17.27 7.63 0.96
CA LEU A 100 -16.69 8.47 -0.09
C LEU A 100 -17.22 8.10 -1.48
N LEU A 101 -17.33 6.80 -1.77
CA LEU A 101 -17.89 6.31 -3.03
C LEU A 101 -19.37 6.69 -3.18
N MET A 102 -20.17 6.58 -2.12
CA MET A 102 -21.56 7.01 -2.11
C MET A 102 -21.71 8.51 -2.36
N THR A 103 -20.86 9.35 -1.77
CA THR A 103 -20.86 10.80 -2.03
C THR A 103 -20.53 11.10 -3.50
N LYS A 104 -19.53 10.44 -4.07
CA LYS A 104 -19.17 10.63 -5.48
C LYS A 104 -20.24 10.09 -6.44
N ALA A 105 -20.85 8.96 -6.12
CA ALA A 105 -21.96 8.39 -6.89
C ALA A 105 -23.19 9.32 -6.86
N PHE A 106 -23.53 9.88 -5.70
CA PHE A 106 -24.62 10.83 -5.55
C PHE A 106 -24.40 12.10 -6.39
N ILE A 107 -23.20 12.69 -6.35
CA ILE A 107 -22.83 13.86 -7.17
C ILE A 107 -22.90 13.54 -8.67
N ALA A 108 -22.55 12.32 -9.05
CA ALA A 108 -22.59 11.85 -10.44
C ALA A 108 -23.96 11.30 -10.87
N GLU A 109 -24.99 11.40 -10.02
CA GLU A 109 -26.35 10.86 -10.25
C GLU A 109 -26.38 9.36 -10.58
N ILE A 110 -25.46 8.60 -9.97
CA ILE A 110 -25.35 7.15 -10.13
C ILE A 110 -26.11 6.45 -9.00
N ILE A 111 -27.03 5.57 -9.37
CA ILE A 111 -27.71 4.69 -8.42
C ILE A 111 -26.68 3.70 -7.85
N PHE A 112 -26.46 3.78 -6.54
CA PHE A 112 -25.60 2.82 -5.84
C PHE A 112 -26.34 1.48 -5.65
N PRO A 113 -25.66 0.34 -5.82
CA PRO A 113 -26.26 -0.98 -5.67
C PRO A 113 -26.57 -1.31 -4.20
N ASN A 114 -27.46 -2.27 -4.00
CA ASN A 114 -27.68 -2.87 -2.68
C ASN A 114 -26.41 -3.60 -2.19
N LYS A 115 -26.28 -3.74 -0.87
CA LYS A 115 -25.17 -4.49 -0.27
C LYS A 115 -25.13 -5.92 -0.81
N GLN A 116 -23.94 -6.37 -1.16
CA GLN A 116 -23.72 -7.72 -1.63
C GLN A 116 -24.07 -8.71 -0.52
N LYS A 117 -24.93 -9.68 -0.84
CA LYS A 117 -25.24 -10.81 0.03
C LYS A 117 -24.35 -11.97 -0.39
N LEU A 118 -23.74 -12.63 0.59
CA LEU A 118 -22.99 -13.86 0.34
C LEU A 118 -23.98 -15.00 0.10
N GLU A 119 -23.74 -15.76 -0.96
CA GLU A 119 -24.45 -17.01 -1.20
C GLU A 119 -23.98 -18.05 -0.18
N ALA A 120 -24.93 -18.75 0.45
CA ALA A 120 -24.63 -19.65 1.57
C ALA A 120 -23.83 -20.88 1.14
N GLN A 121 -24.00 -21.36 -0.09
CA GLN A 121 -23.31 -22.53 -0.62
C GLN A 121 -22.96 -22.28 -2.08
N LYS A 122 -21.66 -22.36 -2.40
CA LYS A 122 -21.14 -22.31 -3.75
C LYS A 122 -20.47 -23.64 -4.08
N PHE A 123 -20.57 -24.06 -5.33
CA PHE A 123 -19.94 -25.28 -5.80
C PHE A 123 -18.91 -24.97 -6.86
N THR A 124 -17.81 -25.73 -6.85
CA THR A 124 -16.86 -25.74 -7.97
C THR A 124 -17.53 -26.33 -9.22
N LYS A 125 -16.92 -26.10 -10.39
CA LYS A 125 -17.35 -26.76 -11.64
C LYS A 125 -17.34 -28.30 -11.57
N ALA A 126 -16.57 -28.87 -10.65
CA ALA A 126 -16.47 -30.30 -10.42
C ALA A 126 -17.52 -30.85 -9.43
N GLY A 127 -18.37 -29.99 -8.86
CA GLY A 127 -19.40 -30.39 -7.90
C GLY A 127 -18.97 -30.38 -6.43
N ASN A 128 -17.71 -30.04 -6.13
CA ASN A 128 -17.24 -29.93 -4.74
C ASN A 128 -17.75 -28.64 -4.09
N LEU A 129 -18.17 -28.72 -2.83
CA LEU A 129 -18.59 -27.57 -2.04
C LEU A 129 -17.39 -26.65 -1.76
N LEU A 130 -17.50 -25.37 -2.10
CA LEU A 130 -16.50 -24.35 -1.78
C LEU A 130 -16.64 -23.92 -0.33
N GLU A 131 -15.54 -23.99 0.42
CA GLU A 131 -15.44 -23.43 1.77
C GLU A 131 -15.06 -21.96 1.71
N ASN A 132 -14.01 -21.63 0.94
CA ASN A 132 -13.51 -20.28 0.77
C ASN A 132 -13.22 -19.99 -0.70
N GLU A 133 -13.52 -18.77 -1.12
CA GLU A 133 -13.25 -18.28 -2.48
C GLU A 133 -12.43 -16.99 -2.41
N THR A 134 -11.30 -16.96 -3.09
CA THR A 134 -10.37 -15.83 -3.12
C THR A 134 -9.59 -15.76 -4.45
N TYR A 135 -8.59 -14.90 -4.50
CA TYR A 135 -7.66 -14.75 -5.61
C TYR A 135 -6.22 -14.82 -5.10
N VAL A 136 -5.27 -15.13 -5.99
CA VAL A 136 -3.84 -15.09 -5.64
C VAL A 136 -3.42 -13.63 -5.43
N GLY A 137 -3.00 -13.31 -4.21
CA GLY A 137 -2.65 -11.96 -3.76
C GLY A 137 -1.21 -11.55 -4.11
N GLY A 138 -0.59 -10.78 -3.21
CA GLY A 138 0.80 -10.35 -3.35
C GLY A 138 1.78 -11.52 -3.39
N HIS A 139 2.79 -11.41 -4.25
CA HIS A 139 3.88 -12.37 -4.35
C HIS A 139 4.98 -12.02 -3.35
N VAL A 140 5.46 -13.00 -2.60
CA VAL A 140 6.53 -12.82 -1.60
C VAL A 140 7.58 -13.89 -1.82
N GLU A 141 8.82 -13.46 -2.01
CA GLU A 141 9.97 -14.34 -2.18
C GLU A 141 11.12 -13.91 -1.26
N ALA A 142 11.76 -14.89 -0.62
CA ALA A 142 13.03 -14.70 0.08
C ALA A 142 14.13 -15.38 -0.75
N ILE A 143 14.80 -14.61 -1.59
CA ILE A 143 15.80 -15.12 -2.55
C ILE A 143 17.09 -15.52 -1.82
N GLU A 144 17.58 -14.64 -0.94
CA GLU A 144 18.79 -14.87 -0.15
C GLU A 144 18.55 -14.52 1.32
N SER A 145 19.25 -15.22 2.21
CA SER A 145 19.27 -14.94 3.64
C SER A 145 20.72 -14.78 4.11
N GLY A 146 20.95 -13.85 5.04
CA GLY A 146 22.29 -13.56 5.53
C GLY A 146 22.45 -12.12 6.01
N ILE A 147 23.69 -11.76 6.32
CA ILE A 147 24.05 -10.41 6.74
C ILE A 147 24.61 -9.66 5.53
N PHE A 148 23.86 -8.67 5.06
CA PHE A 148 24.26 -7.77 3.98
C PHE A 148 24.66 -6.41 4.57
N ARG A 149 25.92 -6.02 4.40
CA ARG A 149 26.45 -4.74 4.89
C ARG A 149 27.24 -4.02 3.81
N ALA A 150 27.16 -2.69 3.80
CA ALA A 150 27.88 -1.86 2.84
C ALA A 150 29.42 -1.94 2.97
N ASP A 151 29.94 -2.35 4.13
CA ASP A 151 31.38 -2.43 4.42
C ASP A 151 31.98 -3.83 4.21
N LEU A 152 31.21 -4.78 3.69
CA LEU A 152 31.69 -6.11 3.33
C LEU A 152 31.70 -6.28 1.82
N LYS A 153 32.69 -6.98 1.27
CA LYS A 153 32.73 -7.28 -0.17
C LYS A 153 31.88 -8.50 -0.48
N TYR A 154 31.14 -8.44 -1.58
CA TYR A 154 30.33 -9.55 -2.09
C TYR A 154 30.76 -9.90 -3.52
N ARG A 155 30.45 -11.13 -3.94
CA ARG A 155 30.72 -11.59 -5.30
C ARG A 155 29.48 -11.36 -6.15
N PHE A 156 29.63 -10.58 -7.21
CA PHE A 156 28.59 -10.32 -8.19
C PHE A 156 28.90 -11.08 -9.47
N LYS A 157 27.89 -11.79 -9.97
CA LYS A 157 27.88 -12.37 -11.30
C LYS A 157 26.86 -11.62 -12.13
N ILE A 158 27.33 -10.84 -13.09
CA ILE A 158 26.48 -10.00 -13.93
C ILE A 158 25.97 -10.84 -15.11
N ASP A 159 24.73 -10.62 -15.55
CA ASP A 159 24.23 -11.22 -16.79
C ASP A 159 24.51 -10.29 -17.97
N GLU A 160 25.40 -10.71 -18.87
CA GLU A 160 25.79 -9.94 -20.07
C GLU A 160 24.58 -9.57 -20.93
N LYS A 161 23.59 -10.47 -21.06
CA LYS A 161 22.38 -10.22 -21.86
C LYS A 161 21.56 -9.06 -21.29
N THR A 162 21.53 -8.93 -19.96
CA THR A 162 20.86 -7.83 -19.26
C THR A 162 21.61 -6.52 -19.48
N VAL A 163 22.94 -6.53 -19.43
CA VAL A 163 23.76 -5.32 -19.73
C VAL A 163 23.55 -4.86 -21.18
N ASP A 164 23.55 -5.78 -22.15
CA ASP A 164 23.28 -5.45 -23.56
C ASP A 164 21.89 -4.85 -23.76
N LYS A 165 20.88 -5.32 -23.00
CA LYS A 165 19.55 -4.73 -23.01
C LYS A 165 19.56 -3.31 -22.44
N LEU A 166 20.24 -3.11 -21.31
CA LEU A 166 20.37 -1.78 -20.69
C LEU A 166 21.07 -0.79 -21.63
N LEU A 167 22.17 -1.19 -22.28
CA LEU A 167 22.90 -0.36 -23.26
C LEU A 167 22.03 0.09 -24.46
N ARG A 168 21.05 -0.73 -24.86
CA ARG A 168 20.10 -0.36 -25.94
C ARG A 168 19.01 0.60 -25.47
N ASP A 169 18.56 0.47 -24.22
CA ASP A 169 17.33 1.12 -23.74
C ASP A 169 17.59 2.33 -22.83
N PHE A 170 18.77 2.48 -22.23
CA PHE A 170 19.02 3.50 -21.19
C PHE A 170 18.89 4.94 -21.71
N GLU A 171 19.26 5.23 -22.95
CA GLU A 171 19.11 6.59 -23.51
C GLU A 171 17.63 6.98 -23.59
N LYS A 172 16.77 6.04 -24.01
CA LYS A 172 15.31 6.25 -24.02
C LYS A 172 14.79 6.42 -22.59
N ALA A 173 15.32 5.67 -21.63
CA ALA A 173 14.96 5.80 -20.22
C ALA A 173 15.34 7.18 -19.67
N LEU A 174 16.53 7.70 -19.97
CA LEU A 174 16.96 9.04 -19.55
C LEU A 174 16.05 10.13 -20.11
N VAL A 175 15.73 10.07 -21.40
CA VAL A 175 14.79 11.01 -22.03
C VAL A 175 13.39 10.89 -21.41
N TYR A 176 12.94 9.66 -21.13
CA TYR A 176 11.67 9.42 -20.47
C TYR A 176 11.65 10.03 -19.06
N THR A 177 12.67 9.82 -18.25
CA THR A 177 12.78 10.40 -16.90
C THR A 177 12.72 11.93 -16.93
N LEU A 178 13.42 12.58 -17.87
CA LEU A 178 13.35 14.03 -18.03
C LEU A 178 11.93 14.53 -18.35
N LYS A 179 11.23 13.86 -19.27
CA LYS A 179 9.89 14.27 -19.71
C LYS A 179 8.79 13.89 -18.72
N ALA A 180 8.81 12.66 -18.21
CA ALA A 180 7.74 12.10 -17.39
C ALA A 180 7.86 12.50 -15.92
N GLU A 181 9.07 12.42 -15.35
CA GLU A 181 9.28 12.68 -13.92
C GLU A 181 9.57 14.16 -13.65
N HIS A 182 10.45 14.76 -14.47
CA HIS A 182 10.88 16.16 -14.27
C HIS A 182 10.10 17.18 -15.11
N LYS A 183 9.28 16.74 -16.08
CA LYS A 183 8.52 17.62 -17.00
C LYS A 183 9.40 18.66 -17.71
N LYS A 184 10.63 18.27 -18.05
CA LYS A 184 11.60 19.10 -18.78
C LYS A 184 11.91 18.52 -20.14
N GLU A 185 12.21 19.42 -21.08
CA GLU A 185 12.69 19.04 -22.41
C GLU A 185 14.21 18.91 -22.42
N LEU A 186 14.72 18.07 -23.35
CA LEU A 186 16.15 17.77 -23.45
C LEU A 186 17.01 19.04 -23.66
N VAL A 187 16.45 20.03 -24.35
CA VAL A 187 17.12 21.30 -24.68
C VAL A 187 17.46 22.11 -23.43
N GLU A 188 16.75 21.92 -22.32
CA GLU A 188 17.00 22.59 -21.05
C GLU A 188 18.16 21.96 -20.24
N VAL A 189 18.67 20.82 -20.69
CA VAL A 189 19.68 20.03 -19.96
C VAL A 189 21.06 20.23 -20.59
N THR A 190 21.97 20.83 -19.84
CA THR A 190 23.32 21.18 -20.32
C THR A 190 24.31 20.02 -20.24
N ASN A 191 24.14 19.11 -19.27
CA ASN A 191 25.08 18.01 -18.98
C ASN A 191 24.65 16.65 -19.54
N TYR A 192 23.66 16.61 -20.43
CA TYR A 192 23.16 15.34 -21.00
C TYR A 192 24.23 14.51 -21.71
N PRO A 193 25.11 15.09 -22.57
CA PRO A 193 26.15 14.32 -23.26
C PRO A 193 27.14 13.67 -22.29
N GLU A 194 27.54 14.39 -21.24
CA GLU A 194 28.47 13.90 -20.22
C GLU A 194 27.87 12.76 -19.42
N LEU A 195 26.61 12.90 -18.97
CA LEU A 195 25.91 11.87 -18.22
C LEU A 195 25.67 10.61 -19.07
N ASN A 196 25.28 10.77 -20.33
CA ASN A 196 25.09 9.65 -21.25
C ASN A 196 26.41 8.87 -21.43
N GLY A 197 27.52 9.57 -21.70
CA GLY A 197 28.84 8.95 -21.80
C GLY A 197 29.26 8.23 -20.52
N PHE A 198 29.03 8.83 -19.35
CA PHE A 198 29.33 8.22 -18.06
C PHE A 198 28.55 6.91 -17.82
N VAL A 199 27.24 6.91 -18.07
CA VAL A 199 26.39 5.72 -17.89
C VAL A 199 26.78 4.62 -18.88
N ARG A 200 27.02 4.98 -20.15
CA ARG A 200 27.46 4.04 -21.19
C ARG A 200 28.78 3.36 -20.80
N ASN A 201 29.79 4.15 -20.44
CA ASN A 201 31.10 3.62 -20.04
C ASN A 201 30.99 2.71 -18.80
N SER A 202 30.14 3.08 -17.84
CA SER A 202 29.91 2.26 -16.63
C SER A 202 29.27 0.92 -16.96
N LEU A 203 28.31 0.89 -17.90
CA LEU A 203 27.68 -0.34 -18.38
C LEU A 203 28.65 -1.21 -19.20
N GLU A 204 29.50 -0.61 -20.03
CA GLU A 204 30.53 -1.32 -20.80
C GLU A 204 31.57 -1.99 -19.88
N GLN A 205 31.96 -1.33 -18.78
CA GLN A 205 32.85 -1.94 -17.77
C GLN A 205 32.27 -3.20 -17.12
N PHE A 206 30.94 -3.28 -16.96
CA PHE A 206 30.28 -4.49 -16.46
C PHE A 206 30.29 -5.64 -17.46
N LYS A 207 30.47 -5.34 -18.76
CA LYS A 207 30.62 -6.35 -19.81
C LYS A 207 32.04 -6.89 -19.89
N GLU A 208 33.04 -6.03 -19.71
CA GLU A 208 34.45 -6.45 -19.70
C GLU A 208 34.79 -7.36 -18.51
N ASN A 209 34.18 -7.09 -17.35
CA ASN A 209 34.37 -7.91 -16.15
C ASN A 209 33.03 -8.29 -15.50
N VAL A 210 32.57 -9.49 -15.85
CA VAL A 210 31.31 -10.08 -15.41
C VAL A 210 31.35 -10.57 -13.95
N TYR A 211 32.54 -10.90 -13.44
CA TYR A 211 32.74 -11.41 -12.09
C TYR A 211 33.45 -10.38 -11.23
N LYS A 212 32.69 -9.71 -10.37
CA LYS A 212 33.22 -8.62 -9.53
C LYS A 212 33.18 -8.97 -8.07
N SER A 213 34.20 -8.52 -7.34
CA SER A 213 34.22 -8.55 -5.87
C SER A 213 34.34 -7.13 -5.33
N GLU A 214 33.20 -6.54 -5.01
CA GLU A 214 33.08 -5.12 -4.67
C GLU A 214 32.15 -4.94 -3.45
N TYR A 215 32.14 -3.72 -2.90
CA TYR A 215 31.24 -3.34 -1.81
C TYR A 215 29.83 -3.07 -2.38
N PRO A 216 28.75 -3.53 -1.72
CA PRO A 216 27.41 -3.43 -2.24
C PRO A 216 26.81 -2.06 -1.94
N VAL A 217 25.84 -1.66 -2.76
CA VAL A 217 24.92 -0.58 -2.41
C VAL A 217 23.55 -1.21 -2.18
N ILE A 218 23.04 -1.09 -0.95
CA ILE A 218 21.77 -1.71 -0.54
C ILE A 218 20.63 -0.75 -0.91
N TYR A 219 19.85 -1.12 -1.92
CA TYR A 219 18.69 -0.35 -2.38
C TYR A 219 17.37 -1.02 -2.02
N HIS A 220 16.37 -0.20 -1.67
CA HIS A 220 14.98 -0.60 -1.54
C HIS A 220 14.16 0.14 -2.60
N LEU A 221 13.59 -0.59 -3.55
CA LEU A 221 12.74 -0.05 -4.61
C LEU A 221 11.29 -0.40 -4.27
N ASP A 222 10.46 0.63 -4.09
CA ASP A 222 9.03 0.47 -3.81
C ASP A 222 8.20 1.33 -4.77
N VAL A 223 7.08 0.79 -5.22
CA VAL A 223 6.17 1.48 -6.12
C VAL A 223 5.16 2.25 -5.28
N ALA A 224 5.31 3.58 -5.28
CA ALA A 224 4.40 4.47 -4.58
C ALA A 224 2.93 4.19 -4.98
N ALA A 225 2.08 3.90 -4.00
CA ALA A 225 0.65 3.61 -4.18
C ALA A 225 0.37 2.62 -5.33
N MET A 226 1.07 1.48 -5.33
CA MET A 226 1.01 0.46 -6.39
C MET A 226 -0.42 0.12 -6.85
N TYR A 227 -1.28 -0.39 -5.97
CA TYR A 227 -2.63 -0.83 -6.36
C TYR A 227 -3.53 0.32 -6.84
N PRO A 228 -3.61 1.47 -6.15
CA PRO A 228 -4.34 2.63 -6.67
C PRO A 228 -3.88 3.05 -8.08
N ASN A 229 -2.57 3.07 -8.34
CA ASN A 229 -2.03 3.42 -9.65
C ASN A 229 -2.38 2.36 -10.71
N ILE A 230 -2.28 1.07 -10.39
CA ILE A 230 -2.74 -0.01 -11.28
C ILE A 230 -4.22 0.14 -11.61
N MET A 231 -5.07 0.47 -10.63
CA MET A 231 -6.50 0.69 -10.82
C MET A 231 -6.77 1.87 -11.75
N LEU A 232 -6.04 2.98 -11.60
CA LEU A 232 -6.18 4.18 -12.44
C LEU A 232 -5.70 3.93 -13.88
N THR A 233 -4.51 3.35 -14.05
CA THR A 233 -3.93 3.04 -15.37
C THR A 233 -4.80 2.10 -16.18
N ASN A 234 -5.36 1.07 -15.53
CA ASN A 234 -6.18 0.06 -16.19
C ASN A 234 -7.68 0.34 -16.13
N LYS A 235 -8.09 1.45 -15.50
CA LYS A 235 -9.50 1.84 -15.30
C LYS A 235 -10.34 0.72 -14.69
N LEU A 236 -9.82 0.05 -13.66
CA LEU A 236 -10.46 -1.08 -12.95
C LEU A 236 -11.53 -0.60 -11.96
N GLN A 237 -12.51 0.16 -12.44
CA GLN A 237 -13.55 0.76 -11.60
C GLN A 237 -14.88 0.00 -11.76
N VAL A 238 -15.60 -0.16 -10.65
CA VAL A 238 -16.97 -0.68 -10.66
C VAL A 238 -17.91 0.45 -11.07
N LYS A 239 -17.92 0.84 -12.35
CA LYS A 239 -18.85 1.85 -12.87
C LYS A 239 -20.15 1.19 -13.32
N ARG A 240 -21.27 1.48 -12.66
CA ARG A 240 -22.59 1.30 -13.28
C ARG A 240 -23.14 2.67 -13.63
N THR A 241 -23.04 3.09 -14.89
CA THR A 241 -23.88 4.17 -15.41
C THR A 241 -24.74 3.62 -16.55
N LYS A 242 -25.82 4.33 -16.92
CA LYS A 242 -26.66 4.00 -18.08
C LYS A 242 -25.89 3.88 -19.40
N THR A 243 -24.66 4.40 -19.48
CA THR A 243 -23.83 4.49 -20.69
C THR A 243 -22.48 3.78 -20.58
N GLN A 244 -22.08 3.32 -19.38
CA GLN A 244 -20.88 2.50 -19.18
C GLN A 244 -21.21 1.31 -18.27
N PRO A 245 -21.12 0.07 -18.78
CA PRO A 245 -21.18 -1.12 -17.92
C PRO A 245 -19.98 -1.15 -16.96
N PRO A 246 -20.03 -1.95 -15.87
CA PRO A 246 -18.89 -2.14 -14.97
C PRO A 246 -17.64 -2.46 -15.77
N SER A 247 -16.46 -1.98 -15.35
CA SER A 247 -15.23 -2.23 -16.12
C SER A 247 -14.93 -3.72 -16.30
N ILE A 248 -15.54 -4.57 -15.47
CA ILE A 248 -15.62 -6.02 -15.66
C ILE A 248 -16.97 -6.32 -16.31
N VAL A 249 -16.94 -6.72 -17.58
CA VAL A 249 -18.13 -7.08 -18.36
C VAL A 249 -18.09 -8.55 -18.76
N ASP A 250 -19.25 -9.19 -18.70
CA ASP A 250 -19.46 -10.50 -19.30
C ASP A 250 -19.76 -10.35 -20.80
N GLU A 251 -19.65 -11.47 -21.52
CA GLU A 251 -19.88 -11.50 -22.97
C GLU A 251 -21.31 -11.05 -23.34
N SER A 252 -22.31 -11.38 -22.52
CA SER A 252 -23.69 -10.95 -22.72
C SER A 252 -23.87 -9.43 -22.67
N VAL A 253 -23.18 -8.76 -21.73
CA VAL A 253 -23.20 -7.30 -21.56
C VAL A 253 -22.41 -6.63 -22.67
N CYS A 254 -21.30 -7.23 -23.11
CA CYS A 254 -20.52 -6.72 -24.22
C CYS A 254 -21.28 -6.85 -25.55
N ALA A 255 -22.02 -7.95 -25.75
CA ALA A 255 -22.79 -8.21 -26.96
C ALA A 255 -23.97 -7.25 -27.14
N SER A 256 -24.62 -6.84 -26.04
CA SER A 256 -25.74 -5.89 -26.04
C SER A 256 -25.32 -4.42 -26.09
N CYS A 257 -24.01 -4.15 -26.10
CA CYS A 257 -23.48 -2.80 -26.10
C CYS A 257 -23.48 -2.20 -27.53
N ASP A 258 -23.94 -0.96 -27.66
CA ASP A 258 -23.96 -0.22 -28.94
C ASP A 258 -22.56 -0.08 -29.58
N PHE A 259 -21.50 -0.14 -28.76
CA PHE A 259 -20.11 -0.06 -29.20
C PHE A 259 -19.50 -1.40 -29.62
N ASN A 260 -20.30 -2.47 -29.67
CA ASN A 260 -19.87 -3.79 -30.15
C ASN A 260 -19.79 -3.83 -31.69
N LEU A 261 -18.91 -3.01 -32.24
CA LEU A 261 -18.64 -2.91 -33.67
C LEU A 261 -17.42 -3.75 -34.07
N PRO A 262 -17.30 -4.14 -35.35
CA PRO A 262 -16.07 -4.69 -35.89
C PRO A 262 -14.90 -3.75 -35.57
N PHE A 263 -13.78 -4.31 -35.08
CA PHE A 263 -12.58 -3.56 -34.64
C PHE A 263 -12.72 -2.70 -33.38
N LYS A 264 -13.64 -3.06 -32.45
CA LYS A 264 -13.73 -2.40 -31.14
C LYS A 264 -12.37 -2.35 -30.41
N LYS A 265 -11.98 -1.16 -29.94
CA LYS A 265 -10.75 -0.91 -29.15
C LYS A 265 -11.02 -0.66 -27.66
N CYS A 266 -12.28 -0.79 -27.23
CA CYS A 266 -12.69 -0.52 -25.85
C CYS A 266 -12.40 -1.67 -24.88
N GLN A 267 -12.25 -2.91 -25.38
CA GLN A 267 -12.08 -4.09 -24.55
C GLN A 267 -10.59 -4.37 -24.27
N ARG A 268 -10.20 -4.27 -23.00
CA ARG A 268 -8.88 -4.66 -22.52
C ARG A 268 -8.98 -6.01 -21.80
N GLN A 269 -8.32 -7.03 -22.34
CA GLN A 269 -8.25 -8.35 -21.71
C GLN A 269 -7.16 -8.36 -20.63
N MET A 270 -7.51 -8.77 -19.42
CA MET A 270 -6.60 -8.89 -18.29
C MET A 270 -6.79 -10.26 -17.62
N LYS A 271 -5.68 -10.87 -17.21
CA LYS A 271 -5.69 -12.18 -16.54
C LYS A 271 -5.66 -11.97 -15.03
N TRP A 272 -6.40 -12.80 -14.31
CA TRP A 272 -6.34 -12.94 -12.86
C TRP A 272 -6.41 -14.43 -12.51
N ILE A 273 -5.92 -14.79 -11.32
CA ILE A 273 -5.86 -16.18 -10.88
C ILE A 273 -6.84 -16.36 -9.73
N TRP A 274 -7.88 -17.14 -9.99
CA TRP A 274 -8.86 -17.56 -8.99
C TRP A 274 -8.27 -18.67 -8.10
N ARG A 275 -8.63 -18.66 -6.83
CA ARG A 275 -8.30 -19.70 -5.85
C ARG A 275 -9.52 -20.01 -5.00
N GLY A 276 -9.98 -21.26 -5.03
CA GLY A 276 -11.01 -21.76 -4.14
C GLY A 276 -10.50 -22.93 -3.33
N ASP A 277 -10.75 -22.91 -2.03
CA ASP A 277 -10.51 -24.04 -1.15
C ASP A 277 -11.85 -24.79 -1.01
N PHE A 278 -11.84 -26.10 -1.21
CA PHE A 278 -13.02 -26.95 -1.23
C PHE A 278 -12.77 -28.26 -0.48
N CYS A 279 -13.82 -28.83 0.09
CA CYS A 279 -13.75 -30.15 0.69
C CYS A 279 -13.53 -31.21 -0.39
N ASN A 280 -12.54 -32.07 -0.18
CA ASN A 280 -12.43 -33.32 -0.92
C ASN A 280 -13.39 -34.32 -0.25
N CYS A 281 -14.56 -34.53 -0.85
CA CYS A 281 -15.45 -35.63 -0.49
C CYS A 281 -15.06 -36.90 -1.25
#